data_AF-A0A523VVT6-F1
#
_entry.id   AF-A0A523VVT6-F1
#
_cell.length_a   1.000
_cell.length_b   1.000
_cell.length_c   1.000
_cell.angle_alpha   90.00
_cell.angle_beta   90.00
_cell.angle_gamma   90.00
#
_symmetry.space_group_name_H-M   'P 1'
#
loop_
_entity.id
_entity.type
_entity.pdbx_description
1 polymer ?
#
loop_
_entity_poly.entity_id
_entity_poly.type
_entity_poly.pdbx_seq_one_letter_code
_entity_poly.pdbx_strand_id
1 'polypeptide(L)'
;MPKILNYSIVGLEDYTISFESYCSLCDIQQFCKYGKEEPFSIKISCGDLNRAKEKVKFDQLQRLQKTEDVSVPYEELIKKVKINLTNIISQIWKSKIKAHKEEIRCLDTRKLDPILVSQQGQDWWADFNATMKVINEECEKIS
;
A
#
# COMPACT_ATOMS: atom_id res chain seq x y z
N MET A 1 5.71 7.05 16.03
CA MET A 1 6.51 6.25 15.09
C MET A 1 5.59 5.20 14.49
N PRO A 2 5.64 4.96 13.17
CA PRO A 2 4.84 3.92 12.54
C PRO A 2 5.26 2.54 13.06
N LYS A 3 4.29 1.66 13.27
CA LYS A 3 4.48 0.27 13.66
C LYS A 3 4.38 -0.62 12.43
N ILE A 4 5.13 -1.71 12.44
CA ILE A 4 4.97 -2.76 11.43
C ILE A 4 3.71 -3.55 11.78
N LEU A 5 2.82 -3.69 10.80
CA LEU A 5 1.62 -4.50 10.90
C LEU A 5 2.00 -5.97 10.90
N ASN A 6 1.17 -6.80 11.54
CA ASN A 6 1.35 -8.24 11.47
C ASN A 6 1.19 -8.70 10.01
N TYR A 7 2.17 -9.42 9.48
CA TYR A 7 2.06 -10.04 8.16
C TYR A 7 2.59 -11.47 8.19
N SER A 8 2.02 -12.31 7.34
CA SER A 8 2.46 -13.68 7.10
C SER A 8 2.86 -13.85 5.65
N ILE A 9 3.77 -14.79 5.40
CA ILE A 9 4.25 -15.13 4.06
C ILE A 9 3.62 -16.46 3.68
N VAL A 10 3.02 -16.52 2.50
CA VAL A 10 2.47 -17.72 1.89
C VAL A 10 3.32 -18.05 0.67
N GLY A 11 4.12 -19.13 0.75
CA GLY A 11 5.11 -19.42 -0.29
C GLY A 11 6.32 -18.48 -0.22
N LEU A 12 6.76 -17.96 -1.37
CA LEU A 12 7.93 -17.06 -1.46
C LEU A 12 7.56 -15.61 -1.83
N GLU A 13 6.42 -15.38 -2.47
CA GLU A 13 6.10 -14.08 -3.08
C GLU A 13 4.79 -13.47 -2.60
N ASP A 14 3.95 -14.21 -1.86
CA ASP A 14 2.65 -13.73 -1.40
C ASP A 14 2.67 -13.39 0.10
N TYR A 15 2.17 -12.21 0.43
CA TYR A 15 2.13 -11.66 1.77
C TYR A 15 0.68 -11.38 2.14
N THR A 16 0.29 -11.78 3.34
CA THR A 16 -1.00 -11.38 3.93
C THR A 16 -0.73 -10.42 5.08
N ILE A 17 -1.06 -9.14 4.88
CA ILE A 17 -0.94 -8.10 5.90
C ILE A 17 -2.26 -8.03 6.66
N SER A 18 -2.19 -8.15 7.98
CA SER A 18 -3.32 -8.09 8.89
C SER A 18 -3.34 -6.75 9.66
N PHE A 19 -4.53 -6.17 9.75
CA PHE A 19 -4.82 -4.98 10.56
C PHE A 19 -5.41 -5.34 11.93
N GLU A 20 -5.16 -6.56 12.42
CA GLU A 20 -5.65 -7.07 13.71
C GLU A 20 -5.40 -6.11 14.87
N SER A 21 -4.24 -5.44 14.90
CA SER A 21 -3.89 -4.46 15.94
C SER A 21 -4.84 -3.27 16.01
N TYR A 22 -5.59 -3.00 14.94
CA TYR A 22 -6.63 -1.98 14.87
C TYR A 22 -8.04 -2.55 15.02
N CYS A 23 -8.17 -3.87 15.04
CA CYS A 23 -9.40 -4.59 15.35
C CYS A 23 -9.58 -4.83 16.86
N SER A 24 -8.70 -4.32 17.74
CA SER A 24 -8.85 -4.43 19.19
C SER A 24 -9.84 -3.40 19.74
N LEU A 25 -10.86 -3.89 20.48
CA LEU A 25 -11.85 -3.19 21.33
C LEU A 25 -11.89 -1.67 21.20
N CYS A 26 -12.41 -1.21 20.07
CA CYS A 26 -13.06 0.08 19.96
C CYS A 26 -14.54 -0.16 20.31
N ASP A 27 -15.22 0.75 21.01
CA ASP A 27 -16.67 0.63 21.35
C ASP A 27 -17.56 0.43 20.11
N ILE A 28 -17.00 0.71 18.93
CA ILE A 28 -17.62 0.63 17.62
C ILE A 28 -17.44 -0.76 16.97
N GLN A 29 -16.59 -1.63 17.52
CA GLN A 29 -16.27 -2.96 16.99
C GLN A 29 -17.51 -3.85 16.82
N GLN A 30 -18.52 -3.71 17.69
CA GLN A 30 -19.81 -4.41 17.56
C GLN A 30 -20.52 -4.17 16.22
N PHE A 31 -20.11 -3.13 15.49
CA PHE A 31 -20.67 -2.74 14.21
C PHE A 31 -19.71 -2.89 13.03
N CYS A 32 -18.44 -3.23 13.27
CA CYS A 32 -17.47 -3.53 12.22
C CYS A 32 -17.62 -4.99 11.80
N LYS A 33 -17.53 -5.26 10.50
CA LYS A 33 -17.51 -6.64 9.98
C LYS A 33 -16.26 -7.40 10.47
N TYR A 34 -15.17 -6.66 10.66
CA TYR A 34 -13.88 -7.20 11.07
C TYR A 34 -13.71 -7.12 12.58
N GLY A 35 -13.24 -8.23 13.16
CA GLY A 35 -13.05 -8.38 14.60
C GLY A 35 -11.71 -9.03 14.93
N LYS A 36 -11.51 -9.38 16.19
CA LYS A 36 -10.28 -10.08 16.63
C LYS A 36 -10.18 -11.49 16.01
N GLU A 37 -11.32 -12.16 15.85
CA GLU A 37 -11.39 -13.52 15.27
C GLU A 37 -11.29 -13.50 13.74
N GLU A 38 -11.74 -12.42 13.10
CA GLU A 38 -11.65 -12.22 11.64
C GLU A 38 -11.11 -10.81 11.35
N PRO A 39 -9.79 -10.60 11.46
CA PRO A 39 -9.20 -9.29 11.27
C PRO A 39 -9.18 -8.91 9.80
N PHE A 40 -9.38 -7.62 9.52
CA PHE A 40 -9.23 -7.09 8.17
C PHE A 40 -7.81 -7.36 7.68
N SER A 41 -7.70 -8.08 6.57
CA SER A 41 -6.41 -8.51 6.03
C SER A 41 -6.40 -8.33 4.51
N ILE A 42 -5.24 -7.97 3.97
CA ILE A 42 -5.05 -7.78 2.53
C ILE A 42 -3.92 -8.68 2.04
N LYS A 43 -4.08 -9.16 0.80
CA LYS A 43 -3.06 -9.94 0.11
C LYS A 43 -2.27 -9.04 -0.83
N ILE A 44 -0.95 -9.17 -0.77
CA ILE A 44 0.04 -8.45 -1.58
C ILE A 44 0.96 -9.49 -2.20
N SER A 45 1.19 -9.43 -3.50
CA SER A 45 2.18 -10.27 -4.18
C SER A 45 3.38 -9.44 -4.63
N CYS A 46 4.58 -10.02 -4.61
CA CYS A 46 5.76 -9.41 -5.21
C CYS A 46 5.56 -9.17 -6.72
N GLY A 47 4.85 -10.07 -7.41
CA GLY A 47 4.48 -9.92 -8.81
C GLY A 47 3.67 -8.64 -9.08
N ASP A 48 2.68 -8.32 -8.23
CA ASP A 48 1.90 -7.08 -8.37
C ASP A 48 2.75 -5.83 -8.11
N LEU A 49 3.65 -5.88 -7.12
CA LEU A 49 4.56 -4.79 -6.82
C LEU A 49 5.53 -4.53 -7.98
N ASN A 50 6.12 -5.58 -8.53
CA ASN A 50 7.07 -5.49 -9.63
C ASN A 50 6.40 -4.98 -10.91
N ARG A 51 5.22 -5.51 -11.26
CA ARG A 51 4.43 -4.99 -12.40
C ARG A 51 4.07 -3.51 -12.23
N ALA A 52 3.73 -3.08 -11.00
CA ALA A 52 3.44 -1.67 -10.74
C ALA A 52 4.69 -0.78 -10.91
N LYS A 53 5.86 -1.23 -10.45
CA LYS A 53 7.15 -0.56 -10.67
C LYS A 53 7.48 -0.46 -12.16
N GLU A 54 7.33 -1.56 -12.90
CA GLU A 54 7.59 -1.61 -14.34
C GLU A 54 6.67 -0.68 -15.11
N LYS A 55 5.38 -0.66 -14.78
CA LYS A 55 4.42 0.27 -15.39
C LYS A 55 4.82 1.72 -15.18
N VAL A 56 5.20 2.10 -13.95
CA VAL A 56 5.67 3.47 -13.66
C VAL A 56 6.94 3.80 -14.43
N LYS A 57 7.89 2.85 -14.50
CA LYS A 57 9.13 3.00 -15.28
C LYS A 57 8.81 3.22 -16.76
N PHE A 58 7.94 2.41 -17.34
CA PHE A 58 7.53 2.50 -18.73
C PHE A 58 6.83 3.83 -19.05
N ASP A 59 5.86 4.23 -18.23
CA ASP A 59 5.12 5.48 -18.42
C ASP A 59 6.05 6.71 -18.35
N GLN A 60 7.03 6.70 -17.43
CA GLN A 60 8.04 7.77 -17.33
C GLN A 60 8.98 7.78 -18.53
N LEU A 61 9.46 6.61 -18.98
CA LEU A 61 10.32 6.51 -20.15
C LEU A 61 9.62 7.03 -21.41
N GLN A 62 8.36 6.67 -21.61
CA GLN A 62 7.57 7.17 -22.74
C GLN A 62 7.40 8.69 -22.70
N ARG A 63 7.25 9.29 -21.51
CA ARG A 63 7.16 10.75 -21.37
C ARG A 63 8.51 11.39 -21.69
N LEU A 64 9.59 10.88 -21.12
CA LEU A 64 10.95 11.38 -21.37
C LEU A 64 11.32 11.31 -22.85
N GLN A 65 11.00 10.22 -23.54
CA GLN A 65 11.21 10.07 -24.98
C GLN A 65 10.44 11.09 -25.83
N LYS A 66 9.32 11.62 -25.34
CA LYS A 66 8.53 12.64 -26.04
C LYS A 66 8.98 14.06 -25.74
N THR A 67 9.71 14.27 -24.64
CA THR A 67 10.08 15.60 -24.14
C THR A 67 11.55 15.92 -24.31
N GLU A 68 12.42 14.91 -24.28
CA GLU A 68 13.86 15.06 -24.41
C GLU A 68 14.28 15.04 -25.88
N ASP A 69 15.46 15.58 -26.16
CA ASP A 69 16.01 15.60 -27.51
C ASP A 69 16.28 14.17 -28.02
N VAL A 70 16.03 13.93 -29.30
CA VAL A 70 16.19 12.62 -29.95
C VAL A 70 17.64 12.11 -29.89
N SER A 71 18.60 13.02 -29.72
CA SER A 71 20.02 12.69 -29.55
C SER A 71 20.36 12.10 -28.17
N VAL A 72 19.48 12.20 -27.18
CA VAL A 72 19.71 11.65 -25.84
C VAL A 72 19.61 10.12 -25.89
N PRO A 73 20.68 9.37 -25.55
CA PRO A 73 20.66 7.93 -25.58
C PRO A 73 19.68 7.33 -24.57
N TYR A 74 19.11 6.17 -24.92
CA TYR A 74 18.18 5.45 -24.05
C TYR A 74 18.74 5.15 -22.66
N GLU A 75 20.04 4.86 -22.54
CA GLU A 75 20.72 4.62 -21.27
C GLU A 75 20.70 5.83 -20.33
N GLU A 76 20.79 7.05 -20.88
CA GLU A 76 20.68 8.28 -20.11
C GLU A 76 19.24 8.55 -19.68
N LEU A 77 18.26 8.21 -20.52
CA LEU A 77 16.84 8.31 -20.17
C LEU A 77 16.47 7.36 -19.03
N ILE A 78 17.00 6.13 -19.00
CA ILE A 78 16.77 5.19 -17.90
C ILE A 78 17.25 5.76 -16.56
N LYS A 79 18.42 6.41 -16.54
CA LYS A 79 18.96 7.04 -15.31
C LYS A 79 18.10 8.17 -14.77
N LYS A 80 17.28 8.81 -15.63
CA LYS A 80 16.33 9.86 -15.25
C LYS A 80 15.03 9.32 -14.64
N VAL A 81 14.72 8.03 -14.82
CA VAL A 81 13.53 7.41 -14.22
C VAL A 81 13.67 7.37 -12.71
N LYS A 82 12.67 7.90 -12.00
CA LYS A 82 12.59 7.82 -10.54
C LYS A 82 11.30 7.13 -10.14
N ILE A 83 11.41 5.89 -9.70
CA ILE A 83 10.28 5.12 -9.17
C ILE A 83 9.92 5.69 -7.80
N ASN A 84 8.73 6.26 -7.68
CA ASN A 84 8.21 6.71 -6.40
C ASN A 84 7.43 5.57 -5.75
N LEU A 85 8.13 4.81 -4.88
CA LEU A 85 7.54 3.68 -4.15
C LEU A 85 6.32 4.10 -3.31
N THR A 86 6.38 5.28 -2.69
CA THR A 86 5.24 5.82 -1.90
C THR A 86 3.99 5.99 -2.76
N ASN A 87 4.13 6.39 -4.03
CA ASN A 87 2.98 6.48 -4.94
C ASN A 87 2.39 5.11 -5.26
N ILE A 88 3.21 4.09 -5.46
CA ILE A 88 2.76 2.70 -5.69
C ILE A 88 2.01 2.20 -4.46
N ILE A 89 2.60 2.35 -3.27
CA ILE A 89 1.97 1.98 -1.99
C ILE A 89 0.65 2.75 -1.80
N SER A 90 0.61 4.03 -2.16
CA SER A 90 -0.61 4.86 -2.08
C SER A 90 -1.73 4.34 -2.99
N GLN A 91 -1.38 3.87 -4.19
CA GLN A 91 -2.35 3.25 -5.10
C GLN A 91 -2.89 1.93 -4.54
N ILE A 92 -2.02 1.09 -3.98
CA ILE A 92 -2.42 -0.17 -3.33
C ILE A 92 -3.35 0.11 -2.13
N TRP A 93 -3.00 1.08 -1.29
CA TRP A 93 -3.84 1.51 -0.18
C TRP A 93 -5.22 1.97 -0.66
N LYS A 94 -5.27 2.75 -1.74
CA LYS A 94 -6.54 3.22 -2.32
C LYS A 94 -7.42 2.05 -2.80
N SER A 95 -6.83 1.07 -3.50
CA SER A 95 -7.58 -0.02 -4.12
C SER A 95 -7.94 -1.15 -3.16
N LYS A 96 -7.08 -1.46 -2.18
CA LYS A 96 -7.24 -2.62 -1.28
C LYS A 96 -7.82 -2.27 0.08
N ILE A 97 -7.71 -1.01 0.53
CA ILE A 97 -8.12 -0.62 1.90
C ILE A 97 -9.20 0.45 1.82
N LYS A 98 -8.94 1.57 1.15
CA LYS A 98 -9.97 2.61 0.96
C LYS A 98 -11.10 2.18 0.02
N ALA A 99 -11.04 1.06 -0.66
CA ALA A 99 -12.22 0.52 -1.35
C ALA A 99 -13.26 -0.04 -0.37
N HIS A 100 -12.83 -0.49 0.81
CA HIS A 100 -13.67 -1.18 1.81
C HIS A 100 -14.11 -0.26 2.97
N LYS A 101 -14.16 1.05 2.75
CA LYS A 101 -14.53 2.03 3.81
C LYS A 101 -15.87 1.72 4.46
N GLU A 102 -16.81 1.19 3.68
CA GLU A 102 -18.15 0.89 4.19
C GLU A 102 -18.15 -0.30 5.16
N GLU A 103 -17.23 -1.25 4.96
CA GLU A 103 -17.00 -2.43 5.81
C GLU A 103 -16.12 -2.09 7.02
N ILE A 104 -15.24 -1.10 6.89
CA ILE A 104 -14.31 -0.62 7.92
C ILE A 104 -14.87 0.69 8.52
N ARG A 105 -15.85 0.60 9.45
CA ARG A 105 -16.54 1.80 9.99
C ARG A 105 -15.59 2.83 10.61
N CYS A 106 -14.45 2.40 11.18
CA CYS A 106 -13.43 3.30 11.73
C CYS A 106 -12.73 4.18 10.68
N LEU A 107 -12.95 3.92 9.38
CA LEU A 107 -12.46 4.72 8.26
C LEU A 107 -13.57 5.46 7.49
N ASP A 108 -14.83 5.38 7.93
CA ASP A 108 -15.97 6.05 7.29
C ASP A 108 -16.41 7.28 8.11
N THR A 109 -16.04 8.46 7.62
CA THR A 109 -16.38 9.76 8.23
C THR A 109 -17.89 10.04 8.27
N ARG A 110 -18.72 9.28 7.54
CA ARG A 110 -20.19 9.40 7.62
C ARG A 110 -20.76 8.66 8.83
N LYS A 111 -20.00 7.72 9.40
CA LYS A 111 -20.45 6.83 10.47
C LYS A 111 -19.89 7.22 11.84
N LEU A 112 -18.83 8.04 11.87
CA LEU A 112 -18.08 8.44 13.05
C LEU A 112 -17.56 9.88 12.94
N ASP A 113 -17.05 10.41 14.06
CA ASP A 113 -16.41 11.72 14.10
C ASP A 113 -15.30 11.84 13.03
N PRO A 114 -15.35 12.84 12.14
CA PRO A 114 -14.39 12.99 11.05
C PRO A 114 -12.94 13.21 11.50
N ILE A 115 -12.72 13.83 12.66
CA ILE A 115 -11.38 14.10 13.20
C ILE A 115 -10.77 12.79 13.67
N LEU A 116 -11.53 11.98 14.43
CA LEU A 116 -11.10 10.65 14.85
C LEU A 116 -10.82 9.73 13.67
N VAL A 117 -11.71 9.71 12.67
CA VAL A 117 -11.52 8.92 11.44
C VAL A 117 -10.29 9.37 10.65
N SER A 118 -10.04 10.68 10.57
CA SER A 118 -8.87 11.22 9.90
C SER A 118 -7.57 10.78 10.59
N GLN A 119 -7.53 10.89 11.93
CA GLN A 119 -6.38 10.45 12.72
C GLN A 119 -6.12 8.95 12.56
N GLN A 120 -7.16 8.13 12.74
CA GLN A 120 -7.08 6.68 12.58
C GLN A 120 -6.62 6.30 11.16
N GLY A 121 -7.15 6.96 10.14
CA GLY A 121 -6.76 6.71 8.75
C GLY A 121 -5.31 7.12 8.45
N GLN A 122 -4.77 8.13 9.13
CA GLN A 122 -3.36 8.50 9.04
C GLN A 122 -2.47 7.46 9.71
N ASP A 123 -2.86 6.97 10.90
CA ASP A 123 -2.10 5.96 11.64
C ASP A 123 -2.03 4.65 10.85
N TRP A 124 -3.18 4.18 10.34
CA TRP A 124 -3.21 2.97 9.50
C TRP A 124 -2.38 3.13 8.24
N TRP A 125 -2.44 4.30 7.59
CA TRP A 125 -1.64 4.58 6.40
C TRP A 125 -0.14 4.56 6.73
N ALA A 126 0.27 5.16 7.84
CA ALA A 126 1.66 5.21 8.25
C ALA A 126 2.22 3.80 8.51
N ASP A 127 1.47 2.98 9.24
CA ASP A 127 1.85 1.60 9.56
C ASP A 127 1.84 0.69 8.32
N PHE A 128 0.82 0.82 7.48
CA PHE A 128 0.76 0.12 6.20
C PHE A 128 1.93 0.49 5.30
N ASN A 129 2.23 1.78 5.17
CA ASN A 129 3.33 2.26 4.34
C ASN A 129 4.70 1.76 4.86
N ALA A 130 4.89 1.72 6.18
CA ALA A 130 6.09 1.13 6.78
C ALA A 130 6.19 -0.37 6.48
N THR A 131 5.09 -1.11 6.66
CA THR A 131 5.03 -2.56 6.40
C THR A 131 5.29 -2.89 4.93
N MET A 132 4.70 -2.13 4.01
CA MET A 132 4.89 -2.31 2.57
C MET A 132 6.32 -2.03 2.12
N LYS A 133 7.05 -1.14 2.79
CA LYS A 133 8.48 -0.93 2.50
C LYS A 133 9.31 -2.15 2.89
N VAL A 134 9.03 -2.75 4.04
CA VAL A 134 9.68 -4.00 4.47
C VAL A 134 9.38 -5.12 3.47
N ILE A 135 8.10 -5.30 3.10
CA ILE A 135 7.72 -6.31 2.09
C ILE A 135 8.39 -6.03 0.75
N ASN A 136 8.49 -4.76 0.34
CA ASN A 136 9.17 -4.39 -0.90
C ASN A 136 10.66 -4.76 -0.87
N GLU A 137 11.36 -4.52 0.25
CA GLU A 137 12.75 -4.93 0.44
C GLU A 137 12.92 -6.45 0.35
N GLU A 138 11.98 -7.22 0.92
CA GLU A 138 11.99 -8.68 0.77
C GLU A 138 11.74 -9.13 -0.67
N CYS A 139 10.78 -8.53 -1.38
CA CYS A 139 10.53 -8.81 -2.79
C CYS A 139 11.73 -8.48 -3.69
N GLU A 140 12.51 -7.45 -3.34
CA GLU A 140 13.72 -7.06 -4.08
C GLU A 140 14.88 -8.06 -3.91
N LYS A 141 14.87 -8.89 -2.85
CA LYS A 141 15.89 -9.96 -2.67
C LYS A 141 15.64 -11.18 -3.55
N ILE A 142 14.39 -11.36 -4.01
CA ILE A 142 13.97 -12.52 -4.80
C ILE A 142 14.09 -12.23 -6.31
N SER A 143 14.07 -10.94 -6.69
CA SER A 143 14.09 -10.45 -8.07
C SER A 143 15.47 -10.39 -8.71
#